data_AF-A0A924X0U1-F1
#
_entry.id   AF-A0A924X0U1-F1
#
_cell.length_a   1.000
_cell.length_b   1.000
_cell.length_c   1.000
_cell.angle_alpha   90.00
_cell.angle_beta   90.00
_cell.angle_gamma   90.00
#
_symmetry.space_group_name_H-M   'P 1'
#
loop_
_entity.id
_entity.type
_entity.pdbx_description
1 polymer ?
#
loop_
_entity_poly.entity_id
_entity_poly.type
_entity_poly.pdbx_seq_one_letter_code
_entity_poly.pdbx_strand_id
1 'polypeptide(L)'
;MDHLRSLATKLSRSERPLAGGGSVPVTEIRVSFKPGVPDRLPDGTLAPTYTNKPLVSLGQETLFGELAILRLLQVDGWSGVWVDTFHDRGRGKLFWTNMPHLSEPFDLRRVPRARQSYDDIVSARSGRAGGFFDVLAWRKEELIFVEYKGPKDGPNINEPHFLAAAVSCDVQPSQLFYVLADLHRELIDNQTTRDVLRTGSVGEVSPIVHDLSRAPAINLEASRKTTSMKDPLHRRKISSALQKTHRWVVKTRVDGYVEVKAPAGSVGSSDFASDVRAAVEALGYSPTVAWFTATDGSRWVRVRTPETVAQQGRGAHR
;
A
#
# COMPACT_ATOMS: atom_id res chain seq x y z
N MET A 1 -10.66 9.53 -16.81
CA MET A 1 -11.77 8.72 -16.29
C MET A 1 -12.59 8.00 -17.36
N ASP A 2 -12.51 8.38 -18.63
CA ASP A 2 -13.39 7.84 -19.66
C ASP A 2 -13.08 6.37 -19.97
N HIS A 3 -11.79 5.99 -20.00
CA HIS A 3 -11.40 4.59 -20.21
C HIS A 3 -11.80 3.68 -19.04
N LEU A 4 -11.76 4.19 -17.80
CA LEU A 4 -12.26 3.43 -16.65
C LEU A 4 -13.79 3.25 -16.74
N ARG A 5 -14.51 4.31 -17.15
CA ARG A 5 -15.97 4.27 -17.34
C ARG A 5 -16.39 3.39 -18.51
N SER A 6 -15.59 3.28 -19.58
CA SER A 6 -15.88 2.40 -20.71
C SER A 6 -15.80 0.92 -20.35
N LEU A 7 -15.06 0.57 -19.28
CA LEU A 7 -15.03 -0.78 -18.72
C LEU A 7 -16.13 -1.02 -17.67
N ALA A 8 -16.96 -0.01 -17.37
CA ALA A 8 -17.97 -0.13 -16.34
C ALA A 8 -19.14 -1.00 -16.83
N THR A 9 -19.43 -2.08 -16.10
CA THR A 9 -20.67 -2.85 -16.28
C THR A 9 -21.86 -2.14 -15.62
N LYS A 10 -21.57 -1.29 -14.62
CA LYS A 10 -22.56 -0.45 -13.96
C LYS A 10 -21.92 0.82 -13.42
N LEU A 11 -22.61 1.94 -13.62
CA LEU A 11 -22.31 3.22 -12.96
C LEU A 11 -23.46 3.56 -12.03
N SER A 12 -23.16 3.87 -10.78
CA SER A 12 -24.16 4.26 -9.78
C SER A 12 -23.64 5.35 -8.86
N ARG A 13 -24.55 5.94 -8.08
CA ARG A 13 -24.20 6.71 -6.88
C ARG A 13 -24.65 5.92 -5.67
N SER A 14 -23.86 5.96 -4.61
CA SER A 14 -24.24 5.38 -3.31
C SER A 14 -23.91 6.35 -2.19
N GLU A 15 -24.72 6.31 -1.15
CA GLU A 15 -24.45 7.03 0.10
C GLU A 15 -23.49 6.20 0.95
N ARG A 16 -22.34 6.79 1.29
CA ARG A 16 -21.35 6.16 2.16
C ARG A 16 -21.39 6.80 3.55
N PRO A 17 -21.47 6.00 4.62
CA PRO A 17 -21.56 6.53 5.98
C PRO A 17 -20.28 7.28 6.35
N LEU A 18 -20.43 8.37 7.10
CA LEU A 18 -19.33 9.13 7.68
C LEU A 18 -19.15 8.76 9.16
N ALA A 19 -17.91 8.75 9.62
CA ALA A 19 -17.65 8.68 11.06
C ALA A 19 -18.19 9.96 11.73
N GLY A 20 -18.95 9.79 12.82
CA GLY A 20 -19.63 10.90 13.48
C GLY A 20 -21.08 11.14 13.01
N GLY A 21 -21.55 10.38 12.03
CA GLY A 21 -22.93 10.44 11.54
C GLY A 21 -23.06 11.09 10.16
N GLY A 22 -24.20 10.88 9.51
CA GLY A 22 -24.46 11.32 8.15
C GLY A 22 -23.85 10.41 7.08
N SER A 23 -23.92 10.86 5.82
CA SER A 23 -23.38 10.17 4.66
C SER A 23 -22.84 11.15 3.63
N VAL A 24 -21.99 10.65 2.73
CA VAL A 24 -21.53 11.38 1.54
C VAL A 24 -21.86 10.56 0.29
N PRO A 25 -22.40 11.17 -0.77
CA PRO A 25 -22.57 10.48 -2.03
C PRO A 25 -21.20 10.23 -2.67
N VAL A 26 -20.98 9.01 -3.17
CA VAL A 26 -19.80 8.67 -3.97
C VAL A 26 -20.21 8.14 -5.33
N THR A 27 -19.33 8.27 -6.32
CA THR A 27 -19.53 7.61 -7.62
C THR A 27 -19.00 6.19 -7.55
N GLU A 28 -19.86 5.21 -7.80
CA GLU A 28 -19.48 3.81 -7.91
C GLU A 28 -19.33 3.40 -9.38
N ILE A 29 -18.22 2.75 -9.67
CA ILE A 29 -17.88 2.21 -10.98
C ILE A 29 -17.65 0.72 -10.79
N ARG A 30 -18.62 -0.10 -11.20
CA ARG A 30 -18.45 -1.55 -11.22
C ARG A 30 -17.77 -1.93 -12.51
N VAL A 31 -16.60 -2.57 -12.43
CA VAL A 31 -15.80 -2.96 -13.59
C VAL A 31 -15.57 -4.46 -13.58
N SER A 32 -15.42 -5.05 -14.76
CA SER A 32 -15.04 -6.45 -14.91
C SER A 32 -13.64 -6.54 -15.48
N PHE A 33 -12.65 -6.81 -14.63
CA PHE A 33 -11.30 -7.05 -15.09
C PHE A 33 -11.11 -8.51 -15.50
N LYS A 34 -10.36 -8.73 -16.59
CA LYS A 34 -9.88 -10.07 -16.93
C LYS A 34 -8.85 -10.53 -15.89
N PRO A 35 -8.89 -11.77 -15.42
CA PRO A 35 -7.84 -12.30 -14.55
C PRO A 35 -6.45 -12.22 -15.23
N GLY A 36 -5.42 -11.91 -14.44
CA GLY A 36 -4.04 -11.98 -14.90
C GLY A 36 -3.57 -13.40 -15.18
N VAL A 37 -2.54 -13.54 -16.01
CA VAL A 37 -1.80 -14.81 -16.18
C VAL A 37 -0.31 -14.52 -15.92
N PRO A 38 0.27 -15.01 -14.82
CA PRO A 38 -0.39 -15.73 -13.71
C PRO A 38 -1.40 -14.84 -12.95
N ASP A 39 -2.34 -15.46 -12.22
CA ASP A 39 -3.39 -14.74 -11.46
C ASP A 39 -2.87 -14.15 -10.15
N ARG A 40 -1.63 -14.45 -9.78
CA ARG A 40 -0.91 -13.99 -8.59
C ARG A 40 0.58 -13.90 -8.89
N LEU A 41 1.30 -13.10 -8.11
CA LEU A 41 2.76 -13.08 -8.20
C LEU A 41 3.34 -14.40 -7.65
N PRO A 42 4.45 -14.90 -8.20
CA PRO A 42 5.14 -16.06 -7.65
C PRO A 42 5.56 -15.84 -6.19
N ASP A 43 5.54 -16.90 -5.40
CA ASP A 43 6.01 -16.86 -4.02
C ASP A 43 7.46 -16.38 -3.93
N GLY A 44 7.74 -15.56 -2.91
CA GLY A 44 9.06 -14.97 -2.70
C GLY A 44 9.33 -13.69 -3.52
N THR A 45 8.47 -13.33 -4.49
CA THR A 45 8.62 -12.07 -5.26
C THR A 45 8.46 -10.84 -4.36
N LEU A 46 7.44 -10.88 -3.49
CA LEU A 46 7.12 -9.84 -2.51
C LEU A 46 6.64 -10.51 -1.21
N ALA A 47 6.31 -9.71 -0.20
CA ALA A 47 5.66 -10.20 1.01
C ALA A 47 4.33 -10.93 0.67
N PRO A 48 3.91 -11.94 1.47
CA PRO A 48 2.69 -12.70 1.21
C PRO A 48 1.42 -11.86 1.01
N THR A 49 1.37 -10.69 1.65
CA THR A 49 0.27 -9.73 1.55
C THR A 49 0.16 -9.07 0.17
N TYR A 50 1.21 -9.13 -0.66
CA TYR A 50 1.13 -8.82 -2.08
C TYR A 50 0.92 -10.07 -2.93
N THR A 51 1.65 -11.16 -2.68
CA THR A 51 1.59 -12.35 -3.57
C THR A 51 0.23 -13.05 -3.52
N ASN A 52 -0.50 -12.92 -2.41
CA ASN A 52 -1.87 -13.46 -2.30
C ASN A 52 -2.92 -12.61 -3.03
N LYS A 53 -2.61 -11.36 -3.40
CA LYS A 53 -3.55 -10.48 -4.09
C LYS A 53 -3.75 -10.95 -5.54
N PRO A 54 -4.99 -11.06 -6.02
CA PRO A 54 -5.25 -11.39 -7.41
C PRO A 54 -4.73 -10.29 -8.34
N LEU A 55 -4.14 -10.71 -9.45
CA LEU A 55 -3.72 -9.86 -10.54
C LEU A 55 -4.80 -9.80 -11.61
N VAL A 56 -4.81 -8.69 -12.34
CA VAL A 56 -5.69 -8.44 -13.47
C VAL A 56 -4.87 -8.21 -14.73
N SER A 57 -5.44 -8.59 -15.86
CA SER A 57 -4.88 -8.31 -17.18
C SER A 57 -5.44 -7.00 -17.73
N LEU A 58 -4.55 -6.12 -18.16
CA LEU A 58 -4.89 -4.88 -18.87
C LEU A 58 -3.97 -4.73 -20.09
N GLY A 59 -4.52 -5.03 -21.27
CA GLY A 59 -3.71 -5.12 -22.49
C GLY A 59 -2.68 -6.24 -22.37
N GLN A 60 -1.39 -5.90 -22.47
CA GLN A 60 -0.28 -6.85 -22.33
C GLN A 60 0.32 -6.86 -20.91
N GLU A 61 -0.20 -6.04 -19.99
CA GLU A 61 0.30 -5.97 -18.61
C GLU A 61 -0.55 -6.83 -17.67
N THR A 62 0.11 -7.42 -16.67
CA THR A 62 -0.50 -8.10 -15.53
C THR A 62 -0.19 -7.31 -14.26
N LEU A 63 -1.21 -6.76 -13.61
CA LEU A 63 -1.08 -5.74 -12.56
C LEU A 63 -1.97 -6.05 -11.35
N PHE A 64 -1.71 -5.39 -10.22
CA PHE A 64 -2.73 -5.25 -9.17
C PHE A 64 -3.89 -4.37 -9.66
N GLY A 65 -5.11 -4.59 -9.15
CA GLY A 65 -6.30 -3.86 -9.59
C GLY A 65 -6.17 -2.34 -9.42
N GLU A 66 -5.56 -1.91 -8.32
CA GLU A 66 -5.23 -0.52 -8.00
C GLU A 66 -4.32 0.11 -9.09
N LEU A 67 -3.32 -0.65 -9.57
CA LEU A 67 -2.43 -0.19 -10.64
C LEU A 67 -3.08 -0.25 -12.03
N ALA A 68 -3.98 -1.21 -12.28
CA ALA A 68 -4.77 -1.24 -13.51
C ALA A 68 -5.70 -0.02 -13.63
N ILE A 69 -6.33 0.39 -12.53
CA ILE A 69 -7.08 1.65 -12.45
C ILE A 69 -6.17 2.83 -12.78
N LEU A 70 -4.98 2.89 -12.16
CA LEU A 70 -4.02 3.96 -12.43
C LEU A 70 -3.61 4.03 -13.91
N ARG A 71 -3.39 2.88 -14.58
CA ARG A 71 -3.09 2.85 -16.03
C ARG A 71 -4.22 3.41 -16.87
N LEU A 72 -5.47 3.06 -16.57
CA LEU A 72 -6.64 3.61 -17.28
C LEU A 72 -6.76 5.12 -17.09
N LEU A 73 -6.52 5.60 -15.87
CA LEU A 73 -6.47 7.04 -15.57
C LEU A 73 -5.36 7.74 -16.36
N GLN A 74 -4.19 7.11 -16.48
CA GLN A 74 -3.05 7.66 -17.24
C GLN A 74 -3.34 7.82 -18.73
N VAL A 75 -4.06 6.88 -19.34
CA VAL A 75 -4.53 7.02 -20.73
C VAL A 75 -5.41 8.27 -20.88
N ASP A 76 -6.20 8.59 -19.86
CA ASP A 76 -7.06 9.78 -19.82
C ASP A 76 -6.33 11.09 -19.41
N GLY A 77 -4.99 11.07 -19.43
CA GLY A 77 -4.14 12.23 -19.11
C GLY A 77 -4.01 12.54 -17.62
N TRP A 78 -4.39 11.60 -16.73
CA TRP A 78 -4.12 11.73 -15.30
C TRP A 78 -2.72 11.24 -14.95
N SER A 79 -2.14 11.80 -13.90
CA SER A 79 -1.04 11.19 -13.17
C SER A 79 -1.58 10.66 -11.84
N GLY A 80 -0.86 9.79 -11.16
CA GLY A 80 -1.36 9.23 -9.92
C GLY A 80 -0.43 8.21 -9.29
N VAL A 81 -0.81 7.76 -8.11
CA VAL A 81 -0.13 6.70 -7.35
C VAL A 81 -1.15 5.76 -6.73
N TRP A 82 -0.80 4.48 -6.66
CA TRP A 82 -1.39 3.58 -5.68
C TRP A 82 -0.80 3.90 -4.30
N VAL A 83 -1.66 4.17 -3.32
CA VAL A 83 -1.31 4.53 -1.95
C VAL A 83 -1.34 3.28 -1.08
N ASP A 84 -0.16 2.73 -0.76
CA ASP A 84 -0.06 1.53 0.05
C ASP A 84 0.21 1.86 1.51
N THR A 85 -0.87 2.08 2.25
CA THR A 85 -0.80 2.40 3.68
C THR A 85 -0.64 1.16 4.58
N PHE A 86 -0.83 -0.05 4.04
CA PHE A 86 -0.73 -1.28 4.81
C PHE A 86 0.73 -1.73 4.98
N HIS A 87 1.56 -1.55 3.95
CA HIS A 87 2.97 -1.96 3.99
C HIS A 87 3.92 -0.87 4.53
N ASP A 88 3.41 0.31 4.86
CA ASP A 88 4.12 1.43 5.48
C ASP A 88 4.46 1.17 6.97
N ARG A 89 5.23 0.12 7.26
CA ARG A 89 5.67 -0.22 8.62
C ARG A 89 6.78 0.71 9.13
N GLY A 90 6.61 2.01 9.02
CA GLY A 90 7.61 3.02 9.41
C GLY A 90 8.75 3.17 8.40
N ARG A 91 8.51 2.78 7.13
CA ARG A 91 9.47 2.96 6.02
C ARG A 91 9.20 4.23 5.21
N GLY A 92 8.20 5.02 5.62
CA GLY A 92 7.70 6.13 4.84
C GLY A 92 6.53 5.67 3.98
N LYS A 93 5.52 6.53 3.88
CA LYS A 93 4.30 6.34 3.11
C LYS A 93 4.65 5.82 1.70
N LEU A 94 4.15 4.64 1.34
CA LEU A 94 4.49 3.99 0.07
C LEU A 94 3.50 4.42 -1.01
N PHE A 95 4.03 5.03 -2.07
CA PHE A 95 3.26 5.47 -3.23
C PHE A 95 3.83 4.78 -4.46
N TRP A 96 3.01 4.07 -5.23
CA TRP A 96 3.49 3.24 -6.33
C TRP A 96 2.93 3.73 -7.67
N THR A 97 3.80 3.97 -8.64
CA THR A 97 3.41 4.24 -10.05
C THR A 97 3.50 2.98 -10.93
N ASN A 98 4.08 1.91 -10.40
CA ASN A 98 4.24 0.61 -11.04
C ASN A 98 4.31 -0.50 -9.97
N MET A 99 4.48 -1.75 -10.38
CA MET A 99 4.57 -2.89 -9.46
C MET A 99 5.70 -2.69 -8.43
N PRO A 100 5.47 -3.00 -7.13
CA PRO A 100 6.47 -2.79 -6.08
C PRO A 100 7.79 -3.55 -6.23
N HIS A 101 7.81 -4.65 -7.01
CA HIS A 101 9.03 -5.41 -7.29
C HIS A 101 9.77 -4.95 -8.55
N LEU A 102 9.21 -3.99 -9.30
CA LEU A 102 9.76 -3.47 -10.57
C LEU A 102 10.12 -1.99 -10.49
N SER A 103 9.81 -1.32 -9.38
CA SER A 103 10.01 0.12 -9.25
C SER A 103 10.29 0.52 -7.81
N GLU A 104 10.87 1.69 -7.65
CA GLU A 104 10.99 2.36 -6.35
C GLU A 104 9.72 3.17 -6.05
N PRO A 105 9.39 3.41 -4.77
CA PRO A 105 8.28 4.27 -4.40
C PRO A 105 8.41 5.67 -5.00
N PHE A 106 7.30 6.19 -5.49
CA PHE A 106 7.16 7.56 -5.95
C PHE A 106 7.24 8.54 -4.80
N ASP A 107 8.05 9.59 -4.96
CA ASP A 107 8.10 10.69 -4.02
C ASP A 107 6.94 11.67 -4.27
N LEU A 108 5.87 11.55 -3.46
CA LEU A 108 4.68 12.40 -3.59
C LEU A 108 4.97 13.89 -3.42
N ARG A 109 6.08 14.29 -2.77
CA ARG A 109 6.42 15.73 -2.60
C ARG A 109 6.80 16.42 -3.91
N ARG A 110 7.07 15.65 -4.96
CA ARG A 110 7.20 16.16 -6.32
C ARG A 110 5.90 16.75 -6.87
N VAL A 111 4.77 16.52 -6.18
CA VAL A 111 3.45 17.03 -6.54
C VAL A 111 2.84 17.70 -5.31
N PRO A 112 3.19 18.97 -5.02
CA PRO A 112 2.86 19.65 -3.76
C PRO A 112 1.37 19.61 -3.42
N ARG A 113 0.49 19.82 -4.40
CA ARG A 113 -0.97 19.80 -4.21
C ARG A 113 -1.50 18.43 -3.77
N ALA A 114 -1.07 17.36 -4.44
CA ALA A 114 -1.46 16.00 -4.06
C ALA A 114 -0.89 15.62 -2.69
N ARG A 115 0.35 16.04 -2.41
CA ARG A 115 0.99 15.82 -1.12
C ARG A 115 0.28 16.54 0.03
N GLN A 116 -0.03 17.82 -0.16
CA GLN A 116 -0.75 18.65 0.82
C GLN A 116 -2.10 18.01 1.14
N SER A 117 -2.89 17.68 0.12
CA SER A 117 -4.20 17.06 0.32
C SER A 117 -4.11 15.71 1.05
N TYR A 118 -3.11 14.88 0.71
CA TYR A 118 -2.84 13.65 1.44
C TYR A 118 -2.51 13.93 2.92
N ASP A 119 -1.62 14.88 3.21
CA ASP A 119 -1.18 15.18 4.57
C ASP A 119 -2.30 15.82 5.40
N ASP A 120 -3.14 16.66 4.81
CA ASP A 120 -4.30 17.28 5.47
C ASP A 120 -5.31 16.22 5.91
N ILE A 121 -5.66 15.28 5.02
CA ILE A 121 -6.58 14.17 5.31
C ILE A 121 -6.00 13.26 6.41
N VAL A 122 -4.70 12.93 6.32
CA VAL A 122 -4.03 12.11 7.34
C VAL A 122 -3.97 12.84 8.68
N SER A 123 -3.74 14.16 8.68
CA SER A 123 -3.75 15.01 9.87
C SER A 123 -5.13 15.05 10.52
N ALA A 124 -6.19 15.24 9.73
CA ALA A 124 -7.58 15.18 10.19
C ALA A 124 -7.91 13.82 10.82
N ARG A 125 -7.26 12.74 10.39
CA ARG A 125 -7.32 11.42 11.02
C ARG A 125 -6.28 11.20 12.13
N SER A 126 -5.88 12.27 12.82
CA SER A 126 -4.92 12.23 13.94
C SER A 126 -3.58 11.57 13.56
N GLY A 127 -3.12 11.80 12.34
CA GLY A 127 -1.87 11.24 11.80
C GLY A 127 -1.95 9.78 11.33
N ARG A 128 -3.13 9.12 11.37
CA ARG A 128 -3.26 7.72 10.98
C ARG A 128 -3.55 7.56 9.49
N ALA A 129 -2.56 7.08 8.74
CA ALA A 129 -2.70 6.82 7.30
C ALA A 129 -3.40 5.50 6.94
N GLY A 130 -3.44 4.51 7.83
CA GLY A 130 -3.95 3.17 7.49
C GLY A 130 -5.44 3.16 7.16
N GLY A 131 -5.80 2.88 5.90
CA GLY A 131 -7.16 2.92 5.34
C GLY A 131 -7.45 4.10 4.40
N PHE A 132 -6.43 4.88 4.04
CA PHE A 132 -6.52 5.90 2.98
C PHE A 132 -6.94 5.25 1.65
N PHE A 133 -7.58 6.03 0.78
CA PHE A 133 -7.99 5.59 -0.56
C PHE A 133 -6.86 4.91 -1.33
N ASP A 134 -7.20 3.82 -2.03
CA ASP A 134 -6.20 3.04 -2.76
C ASP A 134 -5.49 3.85 -3.86
N VAL A 135 -6.17 4.70 -4.64
CA VAL A 135 -5.52 5.51 -5.68
C VAL A 135 -5.75 7.00 -5.43
N LEU A 136 -4.66 7.76 -5.45
CA LEU A 136 -4.67 9.21 -5.51
C LEU A 136 -4.18 9.64 -6.89
N ALA A 137 -5.04 10.30 -7.66
CA ALA A 137 -4.71 10.76 -9.00
C ALA A 137 -4.96 12.26 -9.15
N TRP A 138 -4.19 12.89 -10.03
CA TRP A 138 -4.22 14.31 -10.27
C TRP A 138 -4.10 14.64 -11.77
N ARG A 139 -4.70 15.76 -12.16
CA ARG A 139 -4.60 16.32 -13.51
C ARG A 139 -4.77 17.83 -13.43
N LYS A 140 -3.71 18.58 -13.72
CA LYS A 140 -3.66 20.03 -13.43
C LYS A 140 -3.97 20.26 -11.94
N GLU A 141 -5.02 21.02 -11.65
CA GLU A 141 -5.49 21.31 -10.29
C GLU A 141 -6.53 20.29 -9.78
N GLU A 142 -6.96 19.35 -10.61
CA GLU A 142 -7.96 18.34 -10.23
C GLU A 142 -7.30 17.23 -9.42
N LEU A 143 -7.96 16.80 -8.35
CA LEU A 143 -7.61 15.62 -7.56
C LEU A 143 -8.80 14.67 -7.53
N ILE A 144 -8.55 13.37 -7.63
CA ILE A 144 -9.53 12.33 -7.39
C ILE A 144 -8.96 11.26 -6.47
N PHE A 145 -9.85 10.68 -5.67
CA PHE A 145 -9.57 9.65 -4.69
C PHE A 145 -10.41 8.43 -5.05
N VAL A 146 -9.74 7.30 -5.25
CA VAL A 146 -10.40 6.06 -5.68
C VAL A 146 -10.14 4.98 -4.65
N GLU A 147 -11.21 4.48 -4.05
CA GLU A 147 -11.18 3.25 -3.29
C GLU A 147 -11.39 2.06 -4.23
N TYR A 148 -10.56 1.04 -4.13
CA TYR A 148 -10.70 -0.20 -4.88
C TYR A 148 -11.26 -1.31 -3.99
N LYS A 149 -12.20 -2.08 -4.53
CA LYS A 149 -12.70 -3.30 -3.90
C LYS A 149 -12.58 -4.45 -4.87
N GLY A 150 -11.84 -5.47 -4.48
CA GLY A 150 -11.84 -6.74 -5.18
C GLY A 150 -13.17 -7.48 -5.04
N PRO A 151 -13.35 -8.60 -5.76
CA PRO A 151 -14.65 -9.29 -5.89
C PRO A 151 -15.22 -9.85 -4.58
N LYS A 152 -14.38 -9.97 -3.55
CA LYS A 152 -14.76 -10.49 -2.23
C LYS A 152 -14.55 -9.45 -1.12
N ASP A 153 -14.17 -8.23 -1.50
CA ASP A 153 -13.89 -7.19 -0.53
C ASP A 153 -15.19 -6.47 -0.16
N GLY A 154 -15.47 -6.45 1.13
CA GLY A 154 -16.55 -5.64 1.70
C GLY A 154 -16.04 -4.27 2.15
N PRO A 155 -16.94 -3.41 2.66
CA PRO A 155 -16.56 -2.16 3.31
C PRO A 155 -15.60 -2.41 4.48
N ASN A 156 -14.49 -1.67 4.50
CA ASN A 156 -13.52 -1.65 5.59
C ASN A 156 -14.04 -0.75 6.73
N ILE A 157 -13.87 -1.20 7.98
CA ILE A 157 -14.26 -0.45 9.18
C ILE A 157 -13.65 0.97 9.26
N ASN A 158 -12.54 1.20 8.57
CA ASN A 158 -11.86 2.49 8.53
C ASN A 158 -12.38 3.45 7.46
N GLU A 159 -13.15 2.98 6.47
CA GLU A 159 -13.65 3.82 5.37
C GLU A 159 -14.46 5.03 5.86
N PRO A 160 -15.42 4.89 6.80
CA PRO A 160 -16.20 6.04 7.27
C PRO A 160 -15.33 7.13 7.89
N HIS A 161 -14.20 6.76 8.51
CA HIS A 161 -13.28 7.70 9.12
C HIS A 161 -12.47 8.49 8.08
N PHE A 162 -12.03 7.85 6.99
CA PHE A 162 -11.31 8.57 5.93
C PHE A 162 -12.23 9.39 5.05
N LEU A 163 -13.44 8.91 4.78
CA LEU A 163 -14.44 9.72 4.08
C LEU A 163 -14.76 10.99 4.89
N ALA A 164 -14.96 10.86 6.21
CA ALA A 164 -15.19 12.01 7.07
C ALA A 164 -13.97 12.97 7.07
N ALA A 165 -12.75 12.45 7.17
CA ALA A 165 -11.54 13.26 7.10
C ALA A 165 -11.38 13.96 5.74
N ALA A 166 -11.66 13.28 4.63
CA ALA A 166 -11.62 13.86 3.30
C ALA A 166 -12.62 15.00 3.14
N VAL A 167 -13.88 14.77 3.55
CA VAL A 167 -14.92 15.80 3.51
C VAL A 167 -14.56 17.00 4.41
N SER A 168 -13.97 16.77 5.59
CA SER A 168 -13.50 17.86 6.46
C SER A 168 -12.34 18.67 5.88
N CYS A 169 -11.65 18.11 4.89
CA CYS A 169 -10.58 18.75 4.13
C CYS A 169 -11.07 19.24 2.75
N ASP A 170 -12.35 19.56 2.63
CA ASP A 170 -13.01 20.09 1.43
C ASP A 170 -12.96 19.18 0.18
N VAL A 171 -12.68 17.89 0.34
CA VAL A 171 -12.81 16.92 -0.76
C VAL A 171 -14.28 16.79 -1.14
N GLN A 172 -14.59 17.17 -2.37
CA GLN A 172 -15.96 17.17 -2.86
C GLN A 172 -16.43 15.75 -3.23
N PRO A 173 -17.74 15.46 -3.12
CA PRO A 173 -18.32 14.19 -3.57
C PRO A 173 -17.94 13.79 -5.00
N SER A 174 -17.78 14.77 -5.90
CA SER A 174 -17.37 14.55 -7.30
C SER A 174 -15.93 14.05 -7.46
N GLN A 175 -15.12 14.12 -6.40
CA GLN A 175 -13.73 13.65 -6.35
C GLN A 175 -13.61 12.26 -5.75
N LEU A 176 -14.69 11.70 -5.20
CA LEU A 176 -14.73 10.42 -4.49
C LEU A 176 -15.29 9.32 -5.39
N PHE A 177 -14.47 8.30 -5.64
CA PHE A 177 -14.82 7.17 -6.49
C PHE A 177 -14.60 5.85 -5.76
N TYR A 178 -15.51 4.91 -6.01
CA TYR A 178 -15.37 3.52 -5.59
C TYR A 178 -15.36 2.64 -6.83
N VAL A 179 -14.27 1.91 -7.06
CA VAL A 179 -14.18 0.92 -8.13
C VAL A 179 -14.40 -0.46 -7.54
N LEU A 180 -15.52 -1.07 -7.94
CA LEU A 180 -15.90 -2.41 -7.50
C LEU A 180 -15.57 -3.39 -8.62
N ALA A 181 -14.52 -4.18 -8.45
CA ALA A 181 -14.14 -5.17 -9.44
C ALA A 181 -14.89 -6.47 -9.22
N ASP A 182 -15.57 -6.92 -10.28
CA ASP A 182 -15.92 -8.32 -10.44
C ASP A 182 -14.78 -9.00 -11.21
N LEU A 183 -14.41 -10.22 -10.81
CA LEU A 183 -13.58 -11.06 -11.68
C LEU A 183 -14.52 -11.61 -12.73
N HIS A 184 -14.20 -11.39 -14.00
CA HIS A 184 -14.85 -12.06 -15.11
C HIS A 184 -14.65 -13.57 -14.91
N ARG A 185 -15.59 -14.25 -14.25
CA ARG A 185 -15.81 -15.65 -14.53
C ARG A 185 -16.33 -15.61 -15.95
N GLU A 186 -15.55 -16.10 -16.90
CA GLU A 186 -16.19 -16.65 -18.08
C GLU A 186 -17.24 -17.61 -17.54
N LEU A 187 -18.50 -17.18 -17.58
CA LEU A 187 -19.58 -18.09 -17.80
C LEU A 187 -19.18 -18.73 -19.13
N ILE A 188 -18.44 -19.84 -19.05
CA ILE A 188 -18.39 -20.79 -20.13
C ILE A 188 -19.83 -21.27 -20.23
N ASP A 189 -20.61 -20.49 -20.97
CA ASP A 189 -21.95 -20.83 -21.33
C ASP A 189 -21.82 -21.96 -22.33
N ASN A 190 -21.86 -23.18 -21.81
CA ASN A 190 -21.90 -24.44 -22.56
C ASN A 190 -23.16 -24.56 -23.43
N GLN A 191 -23.89 -23.48 -23.70
CA GLN A 191 -25.02 -23.45 -24.61
C GLN A 191 -24.62 -23.19 -26.07
N THR A 192 -23.53 -22.47 -26.36
CA THR A 192 -23.19 -22.14 -27.76
C THR A 192 -22.50 -23.29 -28.52
N THR A 193 -21.87 -24.23 -27.81
CA THR A 193 -21.24 -25.42 -28.44
C THR A 193 -22.25 -26.50 -28.84
N ARG A 194 -23.54 -26.37 -28.48
CA ARG A 194 -24.61 -27.27 -28.95
C ARG A 194 -25.38 -26.75 -30.16
N ASP A 195 -25.42 -25.43 -30.40
CA ASP A 195 -26.16 -24.85 -31.53
C ASP A 195 -25.31 -24.63 -32.78
N VAL A 196 -23.99 -24.42 -32.66
CA VAL A 196 -23.09 -24.30 -33.82
C VAL A 196 -22.84 -25.65 -34.52
N LEU A 197 -23.06 -26.77 -33.82
CA LEU A 197 -23.09 -28.11 -34.44
C LEU A 197 -24.42 -28.42 -35.14
N ARG A 198 -25.40 -27.51 -35.13
CA ARG A 198 -26.73 -27.75 -35.71
C ARG A 198 -27.16 -26.78 -36.80
N THR A 199 -26.54 -25.60 -36.91
CA THR A 199 -26.85 -24.67 -38.01
C THR A 199 -25.56 -24.07 -38.59
N GLY A 200 -25.16 -24.60 -39.74
CA GLY A 200 -24.09 -24.01 -40.54
C GLY A 200 -24.55 -22.65 -41.07
N SER A 201 -24.00 -21.57 -40.51
CA SER A 201 -24.12 -20.22 -41.05
C SER A 201 -22.99 -19.37 -40.46
N VAL A 202 -21.93 -19.18 -41.25
CA VAL A 202 -20.82 -18.27 -40.93
C VAL A 202 -21.27 -16.85 -41.25
N GLY A 203 -21.60 -16.08 -40.22
CA GLY A 203 -21.72 -14.63 -40.29
C GLY A 203 -20.52 -14.01 -39.58
N GLU A 204 -19.61 -13.42 -40.35
CA GLU A 204 -18.49 -12.61 -39.83
C GLU A 204 -19.03 -11.41 -39.03
N VAL A 205 -18.78 -11.39 -37.72
CA VAL A 205 -18.88 -10.19 -36.91
C VAL A 205 -17.48 -9.84 -36.43
N SER A 206 -16.92 -8.77 -37.00
CA SER A 206 -15.64 -8.22 -36.58
C SER A 206 -15.74 -7.61 -35.17
N PRO A 207 -14.85 -7.95 -34.22
CA PRO A 207 -14.79 -7.26 -32.94
C PRO A 207 -14.15 -5.88 -33.12
N ILE A 208 -14.79 -4.86 -32.55
CA ILE A 208 -14.20 -3.52 -32.38
C ILE A 208 -13.09 -3.66 -31.32
N VAL A 209 -11.85 -3.79 -31.78
CA VAL A 209 -10.65 -3.73 -30.94
C VAL A 209 -10.28 -2.27 -30.75
N HIS A 210 -10.47 -1.72 -29.54
CA HIS A 210 -9.89 -0.44 -29.18
C HIS A 210 -8.37 -0.63 -29.00
N ASP A 211 -7.61 -0.03 -29.92
CA ASP A 211 -6.15 -0.04 -29.94
C ASP A 211 -5.59 0.81 -28.77
N LEU A 212 -5.20 0.13 -27.69
CA LEU A 212 -4.52 0.73 -26.53
C LEU A 212 -2.98 0.80 -26.71
N SER A 213 -2.43 0.56 -27.91
CA SER A 213 -0.98 0.46 -28.11
C SER A 213 -0.22 1.80 -28.15
N ARG A 214 -0.88 2.95 -27.90
CA ARG A 214 -0.27 4.28 -27.98
C ARG A 214 -0.01 4.96 -26.62
N ALA A 215 0.57 4.24 -25.66
CA ALA A 215 1.25 4.90 -24.54
C ALA A 215 2.69 5.27 -24.96
N PRO A 216 3.17 6.51 -24.74
CA PRO A 216 4.54 6.88 -25.08
C PRO A 216 5.53 6.10 -24.24
N ALA A 217 6.49 5.45 -24.91
CA ALA A 217 7.61 4.76 -24.27
C ALA A 217 8.43 5.75 -23.44
N ILE A 218 8.42 5.59 -22.12
CA ILE A 218 9.31 6.34 -21.23
C ILE A 218 10.69 5.70 -21.36
N ASN A 219 11.60 6.43 -22.01
CA ASN A 219 12.98 6.02 -22.22
C ASN A 219 13.74 6.08 -20.88
N LEU A 220 14.16 4.91 -20.38
CA LEU A 220 14.74 4.73 -19.04
C LEU A 220 16.10 4.03 -19.13
N GLU A 221 16.99 4.57 -19.96
CA GLU A 221 18.41 4.23 -19.94
C GLU A 221 19.24 5.40 -19.42
N ALA A 222 19.55 5.36 -18.12
CA ALA A 222 20.86 5.68 -17.55
C ALA A 222 20.73 5.80 -16.03
N SER A 223 21.07 4.74 -15.28
CA SER A 223 21.90 4.95 -14.09
C SER A 223 22.58 3.67 -13.64
N ARG A 224 23.90 3.74 -13.73
CA ARG A 224 24.95 2.84 -13.28
C ARG A 224 24.69 2.11 -11.95
N LYS A 225 25.17 0.86 -11.94
CA LYS A 225 25.57 0.00 -10.81
C LYS A 225 25.82 0.79 -9.50
N THR A 226 24.90 0.65 -8.55
CA THR A 226 25.18 0.82 -7.13
C THR A 226 25.13 -0.54 -6.44
N THR A 227 26.21 -0.85 -5.76
CA THR A 227 26.44 -2.04 -4.94
C THR A 227 25.26 -2.32 -3.98
N SER A 228 24.84 -3.58 -3.98
CA SER A 228 23.83 -4.18 -3.07
C SER A 228 23.99 -3.69 -1.62
N MET A 229 23.00 -2.96 -1.10
CA MET A 229 22.95 -2.47 0.28
C MET A 229 22.62 -3.62 1.24
N LYS A 230 23.61 -4.01 2.05
CA LYS A 230 23.43 -4.88 3.21
C LYS A 230 22.86 -4.08 4.39
N ASP A 231 21.56 -4.19 4.70
CA ASP A 231 21.09 -4.23 6.10
C ASP A 231 19.64 -4.74 6.29
N PRO A 232 19.49 -5.94 6.88
CA PRO A 232 18.73 -6.12 8.13
C PRO A 232 19.52 -6.85 9.25
N LEU A 233 20.85 -6.92 9.13
CA LEU A 233 21.70 -7.77 9.97
C LEU A 233 21.94 -7.22 11.37
N HIS A 234 22.02 -5.90 11.60
CA HIS A 234 22.49 -5.37 12.89
C HIS A 234 21.49 -5.60 14.04
N ARG A 235 20.20 -5.32 13.83
CA ARG A 235 19.17 -5.46 14.88
C ARG A 235 18.95 -6.93 15.26
N ARG A 236 18.97 -7.81 14.26
CA ARG A 236 18.87 -9.26 14.46
C ARG A 236 20.08 -9.80 15.23
N LYS A 237 21.29 -9.31 14.94
CA LYS A 237 22.51 -9.65 15.68
C LYS A 237 22.41 -9.23 17.14
N ILE A 238 22.03 -7.97 17.42
CA ILE A 238 21.86 -7.47 18.79
C ILE A 238 20.81 -8.31 19.53
N SER A 239 19.61 -8.48 18.95
CA SER A 239 18.53 -9.26 19.57
C SER A 239 18.95 -10.70 19.87
N SER A 240 19.59 -11.37 18.90
CA SER A 240 20.04 -12.75 19.06
C SER A 240 21.13 -12.88 20.11
N ALA A 241 22.08 -11.95 20.16
CA ALA A 241 23.15 -11.96 21.17
C ALA A 241 22.60 -11.72 22.58
N LEU A 242 21.70 -10.74 22.75
CA LEU A 242 21.09 -10.46 24.05
C LEU A 242 20.25 -11.64 24.57
N GLN A 243 19.47 -12.27 23.69
CA GLN A 243 18.71 -13.48 24.04
C GLN A 243 19.63 -14.64 24.41
N LYS A 244 20.71 -14.86 23.65
CA LYS A 244 21.63 -15.99 23.85
C LYS A 244 22.46 -15.83 25.13
N THR A 245 23.03 -14.65 25.37
CA THR A 245 23.99 -14.42 26.45
C THR A 245 23.29 -14.13 27.78
N HIS A 246 22.22 -13.34 27.77
CA HIS A 246 21.58 -12.87 29.01
C HIS A 246 20.22 -13.52 29.29
N ARG A 247 19.71 -14.33 28.36
CA ARG A 247 18.38 -14.97 28.44
C ARG A 247 17.24 -13.96 28.62
N TRP A 248 17.44 -12.72 28.19
CA TRP A 248 16.41 -11.70 28.26
C TRP A 248 15.33 -11.91 27.20
N VAL A 249 14.12 -11.45 27.53
CA VAL A 249 13.02 -11.39 26.56
C VAL A 249 13.21 -10.14 25.70
N VAL A 250 13.57 -10.35 24.43
CA VAL A 250 13.88 -9.28 23.48
C VAL A 250 12.85 -9.25 22.35
N LYS A 251 12.40 -8.05 21.98
CA LYS A 251 11.56 -7.79 20.80
C LYS A 251 12.31 -6.88 19.83
N THR A 252 12.37 -7.27 18.57
CA THR A 252 12.83 -6.38 17.49
C THR A 252 11.61 -5.72 16.86
N ARG A 253 11.57 -4.39 16.87
CA ARG A 253 10.49 -3.60 16.28
C ARG A 253 10.85 -3.16 14.87
N VAL A 254 9.81 -3.00 14.05
CA VAL A 254 9.97 -2.63 12.64
C VAL A 254 10.48 -1.19 12.51
N ASP A 255 10.12 -0.33 13.47
CA ASP A 255 10.48 1.08 13.52
C ASP A 255 11.97 1.37 13.80
N GLY A 256 12.78 0.40 14.23
CA GLY A 256 14.18 0.69 14.59
C GLY A 256 14.66 -0.01 15.84
N TYR A 257 13.74 -0.27 16.78
CA TYR A 257 14.14 -0.53 18.16
C TYR A 257 14.38 -2.00 18.48
N VAL A 258 15.32 -2.22 19.40
CA VAL A 258 15.40 -3.45 20.18
C VAL A 258 14.83 -3.15 21.56
N GLU A 259 13.81 -3.89 21.99
CA GLU A 259 13.16 -3.72 23.29
C GLU A 259 13.46 -4.93 24.16
N VAL A 260 13.99 -4.70 25.37
CA VAL A 260 14.35 -5.75 26.33
C VAL A 260 13.42 -5.65 27.53
N LYS A 261 12.67 -6.72 27.82
CA LYS A 261 11.75 -6.76 28.96
C LYS A 261 12.56 -6.85 30.25
N ALA A 262 12.25 -5.98 31.21
CA ALA A 262 12.85 -6.08 32.53
C ALA A 262 12.29 -7.28 33.31
N PRO A 263 13.12 -7.99 34.10
CA PRO A 263 12.64 -8.99 35.03
C PRO A 263 11.65 -8.41 36.05
N ALA A 264 10.75 -9.25 36.55
CA ALA A 264 9.88 -8.88 37.65
C ALA A 264 10.73 -8.52 38.89
N GLY A 265 10.45 -7.38 39.52
CA GLY A 265 11.22 -6.89 40.68
C GLY A 265 12.37 -5.93 40.33
N SER A 266 12.76 -5.79 39.05
CA SER A 266 13.75 -4.79 38.60
C SER A 266 13.12 -3.40 38.36
N VAL A 267 11.99 -3.13 39.00
CA VAL A 267 11.17 -1.93 38.78
C VAL A 267 11.85 -0.73 39.41
N GLY A 268 12.60 0.03 38.60
CA GLY A 268 13.21 1.29 39.01
C GLY A 268 14.66 1.19 39.46
N SER A 269 15.33 0.03 39.36
CA SER A 269 16.79 0.03 39.48
C SER A 269 17.40 0.64 38.23
N SER A 270 18.29 1.61 38.43
CA SER A 270 19.18 2.16 37.39
C SER A 270 20.00 1.07 36.69
N ASP A 271 20.09 -0.09 37.33
CA ASP A 271 21.05 -1.15 37.03
C ASP A 271 20.65 -1.90 35.77
N PHE A 272 19.36 -2.25 35.60
CA PHE A 272 18.96 -3.05 34.44
C PHE A 272 19.14 -2.31 33.09
N ALA A 273 18.85 -1.02 33.03
CA ALA A 273 19.12 -0.25 31.81
C ALA A 273 20.62 -0.08 31.56
N SER A 274 21.43 0.00 32.62
CA SER A 274 22.89 0.06 32.53
C SER A 274 23.46 -1.28 32.07
N ASP A 275 22.92 -2.41 32.53
CA ASP A 275 23.27 -3.75 32.07
C ASP A 275 22.93 -3.94 30.59
N VAL A 276 21.75 -3.50 30.16
CA VAL A 276 21.35 -3.53 28.74
C VAL A 276 22.28 -2.67 27.89
N ARG A 277 22.69 -1.49 28.37
CA ARG A 277 23.66 -0.63 27.69
C ARG A 277 25.01 -1.34 27.55
N ALA A 278 25.57 -1.82 28.66
CA ALA A 278 26.87 -2.49 28.69
C ALA A 278 26.90 -3.74 27.80
N ALA A 279 25.81 -4.53 27.80
CA ALA A 279 25.69 -5.70 26.94
C ALA A 279 25.71 -5.35 25.45
N VAL A 280 25.10 -4.24 25.05
CA VAL A 280 25.08 -3.79 23.65
C VAL A 280 26.42 -3.13 23.27
N GLU A 281 27.07 -2.44 24.20
CA GLU A 281 28.44 -1.91 24.03
C GLU A 281 29.47 -3.02 23.83
N ALA A 282 29.35 -4.13 24.56
CA ALA A 282 30.19 -5.32 24.39
C ALA A 282 30.07 -5.96 23.00
N LEU A 283 28.99 -5.68 22.26
CA LEU A 283 28.80 -6.11 20.87
C LEU A 283 29.42 -5.13 19.85
N GLY A 284 30.06 -4.05 20.31
CA GLY A 284 30.72 -3.04 19.47
C GLY A 284 29.80 -1.92 18.99
N TYR A 285 28.64 -1.71 19.63
CA TYR A 285 27.71 -0.62 19.29
C TYR A 285 27.73 0.48 20.37
N SER A 286 27.32 1.71 20.03
CA SER A 286 27.23 2.82 20.99
C SER A 286 25.76 3.20 21.27
N PRO A 287 25.03 2.47 22.12
CA PRO A 287 23.59 2.62 22.24
C PRO A 287 23.15 3.81 23.11
N THR A 288 22.01 4.40 22.77
CA THR A 288 21.16 5.11 23.73
C THR A 288 20.07 4.18 24.22
N VAL A 289 19.81 4.17 25.54
CA VAL A 289 18.78 3.33 26.16
C VAL A 289 17.76 4.19 26.91
N ALA A 290 16.49 3.80 26.86
CA ALA A 290 15.40 4.51 27.54
C ALA A 290 14.36 3.54 28.10
N TRP A 291 13.83 3.83 29.29
CA TRP A 291 12.74 3.07 29.87
C TRP A 291 11.40 3.41 29.24
N PHE A 292 10.51 2.43 29.15
CA PHE A 292 9.08 2.65 28.94
C PHE A 292 8.25 1.55 29.59
N THR A 293 6.97 1.85 29.81
CA THR A 293 5.98 0.90 30.32
C THR A 293 5.02 0.54 29.19
N ALA A 294 4.88 -0.75 28.90
CA ALA A 294 3.93 -1.24 27.92
C ALA A 294 2.49 -1.18 28.46
N THR A 295 1.51 -1.33 27.58
CA THR A 295 0.08 -1.27 27.92
C THR A 295 -0.36 -2.33 28.93
N ASP A 296 0.34 -3.45 29.00
CA ASP A 296 0.13 -4.54 29.97
C ASP A 296 0.80 -4.27 31.34
N GLY A 297 1.34 -3.07 31.55
CA GLY A 297 2.06 -2.68 32.76
C GLY A 297 3.50 -3.20 32.84
N SER A 298 3.93 -4.02 31.88
CA SER A 298 5.31 -4.53 31.88
C SER A 298 6.31 -3.43 31.51
N ARG A 299 7.49 -3.46 32.15
CA ARG A 299 8.56 -2.48 31.90
C ARG A 299 9.60 -3.01 30.94
N TRP A 300 10.05 -2.12 30.05
CA TRP A 300 10.97 -2.45 28.98
C TRP A 300 12.06 -1.38 28.87
N VAL A 301 13.25 -1.81 28.47
CA VAL A 301 14.34 -0.93 28.05
C VAL A 301 14.38 -0.94 26.53
N ARG A 302 14.25 0.24 25.92
CA ARG A 302 14.38 0.46 24.49
C ARG A 302 15.80 0.85 24.16
N VAL A 303 16.41 0.15 23.22
CA VAL A 303 17.77 0.37 22.72
C VAL A 303 17.72 0.99 21.33
N ARG A 304 18.51 2.05 21.11
CA ARG A 304 18.82 2.64 19.80
C ARG A 304 20.32 2.71 19.62
N THR A 305 20.84 2.37 18.45
CA THR A 305 22.23 2.64 18.06
C THR A 305 22.31 3.75 17.00
N PRO A 306 23.43 4.47 16.85
CA PRO A 306 23.64 5.47 15.81
C PRO A 306 23.32 4.94 14.41
N GLU A 307 23.57 3.66 14.14
CA GLU A 307 23.25 3.00 12.88
C GLU A 307 21.74 2.85 12.69
N THR A 308 21.00 2.52 13.76
CA THR A 308 19.52 2.49 13.71
C THR A 308 18.92 3.90 13.55
N VAL A 309 19.56 4.93 14.13
CA VAL A 309 19.14 6.34 13.99
C VAL A 309 19.45 6.85 12.59
N ALA A 310 20.61 6.53 12.02
CA ALA A 310 20.99 6.91 10.66
C ALA A 310 20.12 6.22 9.58
N GLN A 311 19.46 5.10 9.92
CA GLN A 311 18.44 4.48 9.07
C GLN A 311 17.10 5.22 9.14
N GLN A 312 16.73 5.76 10.30
CA GLN A 312 15.53 6.61 10.44
C GLN A 312 15.73 7.99 9.80
N GLY A 313 16.90 8.61 9.98
CA GLY A 313 17.24 9.93 9.41
C GLY A 313 17.33 9.94 7.88
N ARG A 314 17.73 8.82 7.27
CA ARG A 314 17.70 8.66 5.80
C ARG A 314 16.29 8.52 5.21
N GLY A 315 15.29 8.20 6.04
CA GLY A 315 13.87 8.29 5.69
C GLY A 315 13.22 9.64 6.02
N ALA A 316 13.90 10.51 6.78
CA ALA A 316 13.37 11.81 7.22
C ALA A 316 13.94 13.02 6.46
N HIS A 317 15.13 12.89 5.84
CA HIS A 317 15.72 13.89 4.95
C HIS A 317 15.56 13.61 3.47
N ARG A 318 14.95 12.48 3.09
CA ARG A 318 14.44 12.38 1.75
C ARG A 318 13.12 13.02 1.73
#